data_AF-A0A0C3RS93-F1
#
_entry.id   AF-A0A0C3RS93-F1
#
_cell.length_a   1.000
_cell.length_b   1.000
_cell.length_c   1.000
_cell.angle_alpha   90.00
_cell.angle_beta   90.00
_cell.angle_gamma   90.00
#
_symmetry.space_group_name_H-M   'P 1'
#
loop_
_entity.id
_entity.type
_entity.pdbx_description
1 polymer ?
#
loop_
_entity_poly.entity_id
_entity_poly.type
_entity_poly.pdbx_seq_one_letter_code
_entity_poly.pdbx_strand_id
1 'polypeptide(L)'
;MVWGRVCGPRTHKCATCKIPLLTGEESGFCCGPRGSRFDDVLPLPPLPTEFKTFLNHPDISRHSRTLNLLFSFASMETTAVFPEFHGSPAFVAIQGKVYHR
;
A
#
# COMPACT_ATOMS: atom_id res chain seq x y z
N MET A 1 9.79 9.38 9.94
CA MET A 1 10.27 9.19 8.55
C MET A 1 9.72 10.31 7.69
N VAL A 2 10.53 10.91 6.82
CA VAL A 2 10.10 11.99 5.91
C VAL A 2 10.47 11.59 4.49
N TRP A 3 9.51 11.64 3.59
CA TRP A 3 9.74 11.40 2.16
C TRP A 3 10.40 12.60 1.51
N GLY A 4 11.37 12.37 0.63
CA GLY A 4 11.91 13.44 -0.20
C GLY A 4 12.57 14.55 0.60
N ARG A 5 13.31 14.20 1.66
CA ARG A 5 13.99 15.18 2.51
C ARG A 5 14.77 16.18 1.65
N VAL A 6 14.55 17.46 1.86
CA VAL A 6 15.25 18.54 1.15
C VAL A 6 16.49 18.91 1.95
N CYS A 7 17.66 18.77 1.34
CA CYS A 7 18.95 19.16 1.90
C CYS A 7 19.55 20.25 0.99
N GLY A 8 19.31 21.52 1.33
CA GLY A 8 19.67 22.65 0.48
C GLY A 8 18.86 22.64 -0.84
N PRO A 9 19.50 22.77 -2.02
CA PRO A 9 18.79 22.75 -3.31
C PRO A 9 18.41 21.33 -3.78
N ARG A 10 18.81 20.28 -3.05
CA ARG A 10 18.64 18.89 -3.48
C ARG A 10 17.51 18.23 -2.71
N THR A 11 16.53 17.71 -3.43
CA THR A 11 15.52 16.80 -2.88
C THR A 11 16.05 15.37 -2.93
N HIS A 12 15.92 14.62 -1.84
CA HIS A 12 16.30 13.22 -1.79
C HIS A 12 15.40 12.37 -2.70
N LYS A 13 15.89 12.05 -3.90
CA LYS A 13 15.15 11.36 -4.97
C LYS A 13 16.05 10.35 -5.66
N CYS A 14 15.46 9.32 -6.24
CA CYS A 14 16.18 8.38 -7.11
C CYS A 14 16.73 9.10 -8.35
N ALA A 15 17.96 8.81 -8.75
CA ALA A 15 18.58 9.42 -9.93
C ALA A 15 17.92 8.96 -11.25
N THR A 16 17.38 7.74 -11.29
CA THR A 16 16.78 7.12 -12.49
C THR A 16 15.31 7.50 -12.61
N CYS A 17 14.45 7.06 -11.70
CA CYS A 17 13.00 7.26 -11.78
C CYS A 17 12.49 8.57 -11.14
N LYS A 18 13.35 9.34 -10.47
CA LYS A 18 13.04 10.62 -9.79
C LYS A 18 12.02 10.54 -8.64
N ILE A 19 11.65 9.34 -8.19
CA ILE A 19 10.76 9.14 -7.04
C ILE A 19 11.44 9.67 -5.75
N PRO A 20 10.73 10.40 -4.88
CA PRO A 20 11.23 10.78 -3.56
C PRO A 20 11.60 9.56 -2.73
N LEU A 21 12.77 9.58 -2.11
CA LEU A 21 13.26 8.49 -1.26
C LEU A 21 13.05 8.83 0.22
N LEU A 22 12.85 7.82 1.06
CA LEU A 22 12.78 7.97 2.51
C LEU A 22 14.14 8.41 3.09
N THR A 23 14.12 9.07 4.25
CA THR A 23 15.35 9.42 4.97
C THR A 23 16.17 8.16 5.28
N GLY A 24 17.35 8.02 4.67
CA GLY A 24 18.26 6.87 4.85
C GLY A 24 18.17 5.81 3.75
N GLU A 25 17.23 5.94 2.81
CA GLU A 25 17.11 5.04 1.67
C GLU A 25 18.12 5.43 0.58
N GLU A 26 18.98 4.50 0.19
CA GLU A 26 19.93 4.76 -0.89
C GLU A 26 19.26 4.71 -2.26
N SER A 27 19.75 5.49 -3.23
CA SER A 27 19.26 5.45 -4.61
C SER A 27 19.32 4.06 -5.26
N GLY A 28 20.24 3.20 -4.80
CA GLY A 28 20.35 1.81 -5.23
C GLY A 28 19.19 0.91 -4.77
N PHE A 29 18.45 1.27 -3.72
CA PHE A 29 17.28 0.52 -3.27
C PHE A 29 16.13 0.62 -4.28
N CYS A 30 15.91 1.81 -4.87
CA CYS A 30 14.76 2.05 -5.73
C CYS A 30 14.90 1.46 -7.14
N CYS A 31 16.02 1.69 -7.83
CA CYS A 31 16.22 1.21 -9.21
C CYS A 31 17.48 0.33 -9.37
N GLY A 32 18.07 -0.15 -8.28
CA GLY A 32 19.37 -0.80 -8.31
C GLY A 32 20.53 0.19 -8.51
N PRO A 33 21.79 -0.26 -8.34
CA PRO A 33 22.96 0.54 -8.65
C PRO A 33 22.89 1.08 -10.07
N ARG A 34 22.95 2.41 -10.23
CA ARG A 34 22.88 3.12 -11.52
C ARG A 34 21.64 2.78 -12.38
N GLY A 35 20.53 2.39 -11.78
CA GLY A 35 19.32 2.05 -12.53
C GLY A 35 19.31 0.65 -13.15
N SER A 36 20.23 -0.24 -12.75
CA SER A 36 20.35 -1.60 -13.28
C SER A 36 19.10 -2.47 -13.18
N ARG A 37 18.13 -2.10 -12.35
CA ARG A 37 16.87 -2.80 -12.13
C ARG A 37 15.65 -2.01 -12.61
N PHE A 38 15.85 -0.90 -13.31
CA PHE A 38 14.75 -0.02 -13.74
C PHE A 38 13.81 -0.73 -14.73
N ASP A 39 14.37 -1.49 -15.67
CA ASP A 39 13.61 -2.19 -16.71
C ASP A 39 13.15 -3.60 -16.30
N ASP A 40 13.53 -4.07 -15.11
CA ASP A 40 13.14 -5.40 -14.60
C ASP A 40 11.64 -5.49 -14.32
N VAL A 41 10.98 -4.35 -14.08
CA VAL A 41 9.57 -4.26 -13.73
C VAL A 41 8.87 -3.30 -14.67
N LEU A 42 7.80 -3.78 -15.32
CA LEU A 42 6.96 -2.92 -16.14
C LEU A 42 6.30 -1.84 -15.28
N PRO A 43 6.11 -0.61 -15.81
CA PRO A 43 5.35 0.42 -15.12
C PRO A 43 3.99 -0.11 -14.69
N LEU A 44 3.59 0.23 -13.45
CA LEU A 44 2.25 -0.12 -12.97
C LEU A 44 1.20 0.50 -13.90
N PRO A 45 0.11 -0.22 -14.22
CA PRO A 45 -1.00 0.36 -14.94
C PRO A 45 -1.56 1.57 -14.15
N PRO A 46 -2.16 2.55 -14.85
CA PRO A 46 -2.80 3.67 -14.18
C PRO A 46 -3.87 3.16 -13.22
N LEU A 47 -4.03 3.86 -12.09
CA LEU A 47 -5.06 3.51 -11.12
C LEU A 47 -6.45 3.55 -11.78
N PRO A 48 -7.35 2.60 -11.44
CA PRO A 48 -8.72 2.60 -11.92
C PRO A 48 -9.43 3.94 -11.62
N THR A 49 -10.33 4.36 -12.50
CA THR A 49 -11.03 5.66 -12.38
C THR A 49 -11.82 5.80 -11.08
N GLU A 50 -12.27 4.69 -10.53
CA GLU A 50 -13.04 4.57 -9.28
C GLU A 50 -12.23 5.07 -8.09
N PHE A 51 -10.89 4.94 -8.12
CA PHE A 51 -10.00 5.38 -7.05
C PHE A 51 -10.01 6.90 -6.89
N LYS A 52 -10.31 7.66 -7.96
CA LYS A 52 -10.38 9.13 -7.90
C LYS A 52 -11.36 9.62 -6.83
N THR A 53 -12.41 8.85 -6.56
CA THR A 53 -13.46 9.17 -5.58
C THR A 53 -12.88 9.34 -4.17
N PHE A 54 -11.90 8.53 -3.79
CA PHE A 54 -11.33 8.58 -2.44
C PHE A 54 -9.92 9.16 -2.39
N LEU A 55 -9.13 9.11 -3.48
CA LEU A 55 -7.76 9.63 -3.50
C LEU A 55 -7.66 11.10 -3.08
N ASN A 56 -8.67 11.91 -3.37
CA ASN A 56 -8.72 13.33 -3.01
C ASN A 56 -9.60 13.60 -1.78
N HIS A 57 -10.08 12.57 -1.08
CA HIS A 57 -10.95 12.74 0.07
C HIS A 57 -10.14 13.32 1.23
N PRO A 58 -10.58 14.43 1.87
CA PRO A 58 -9.81 15.12 2.91
C PRO A 58 -9.49 14.22 4.10
N ASP A 59 -10.40 13.29 4.42
CA ASP A 59 -10.22 12.32 5.50
C ASP A 59 -9.58 10.99 5.05
N ILE A 60 -8.98 10.87 3.86
CA ILE A 60 -8.43 9.58 3.41
C ILE A 60 -7.39 9.02 4.39
N SER A 61 -6.54 9.88 4.97
CA SER A 61 -5.59 9.49 5.99
C SER A 61 -6.29 8.89 7.21
N ARG A 62 -7.43 9.46 7.63
CA ARG A 62 -8.23 8.95 8.77
C ARG A 62 -8.84 7.59 8.46
N HIS A 63 -9.35 7.40 7.24
CA HIS A 63 -10.02 6.15 6.85
C HIS A 63 -9.05 5.08 6.29
N SER A 64 -7.80 5.42 6.01
CA SER A 64 -6.80 4.54 5.41
C SER A 64 -6.63 3.23 6.18
N ARG A 65 -6.60 3.31 7.51
CA ARG A 65 -6.51 2.14 8.39
C ARG A 65 -7.73 1.23 8.23
N THR A 66 -8.95 1.79 8.24
CA THR A 66 -10.18 1.02 8.06
C THR A 66 -10.26 0.39 6.67
N LEU A 67 -9.89 1.12 5.63
CA LEU A 67 -9.84 0.61 4.26
C LEU A 67 -8.83 -0.53 4.12
N ASN A 68 -7.63 -0.39 4.69
CA ASN A 68 -6.63 -1.47 4.71
C ASN A 68 -7.13 -2.70 5.46
N LEU A 69 -7.86 -2.53 6.57
CA LEU A 69 -8.46 -3.64 7.32
C LEU A 69 -9.56 -4.32 6.52
N LEU A 70 -10.45 -3.56 5.85
CA LEU A 70 -11.49 -4.10 4.98
C LEU A 70 -10.89 -4.85 3.78
N PHE A 71 -9.85 -4.32 3.16
CA PHE A 71 -9.16 -4.99 2.06
C PHE A 71 -8.48 -6.28 2.54
N SER A 72 -7.76 -6.21 3.68
CA SER A 72 -7.14 -7.40 4.29
C SER A 72 -8.19 -8.43 4.69
N PHE A 73 -9.37 -7.99 5.12
CA PHE A 73 -10.49 -8.86 5.44
C PHE A 73 -11.10 -9.50 4.19
N ALA A 74 -11.35 -8.72 3.15
CA ALA A 74 -11.89 -9.22 1.88
C ALA A 74 -10.90 -10.14 1.14
N SER A 75 -9.59 -9.95 1.34
CA SER A 75 -8.56 -10.82 0.79
C SER A 75 -8.33 -12.10 1.60
N MET A 76 -8.89 -12.20 2.82
CA MET A 76 -8.99 -13.49 3.50
C MET A 76 -10.02 -14.34 2.78
N GLU A 77 -9.53 -15.18 1.86
CA GLU A 77 -10.33 -16.21 1.23
C GLU A 77 -10.80 -17.20 2.30
N THR A 78 -12.11 -17.27 2.53
CA THR A 78 -12.70 -18.25 3.45
C THR A 78 -13.26 -19.40 2.64
N THR A 79 -12.73 -20.61 2.84
CA THR A 79 -13.33 -21.83 2.30
C THR A 79 -14.53 -22.33 3.13
N ALA A 80 -14.72 -21.76 4.32
CA ALA A 80 -15.83 -22.05 5.20
C ALA A 80 -17.04 -21.19 4.84
N VAL A 81 -18.23 -21.77 4.96
CA VAL A 81 -19.49 -21.03 4.86
C VAL A 81 -19.53 -19.99 5.97
N PHE A 82 -19.84 -18.73 5.62
CA PHE A 82 -20.07 -17.69 6.63
C PHE A 82 -21.23 -18.11 7.53
N PRO A 83 -21.11 -18.05 8.86
CA PRO A 83 -22.21 -18.42 9.74
C PRO A 83 -23.40 -17.48 9.50
N GLU A 84 -24.60 -18.05 9.37
CA GLU A 84 -25.84 -17.28 9.37
C GLU A 84 -26.09 -16.76 10.79
N PHE A 85 -26.03 -15.44 10.95
CA PHE A 85 -26.37 -14.82 12.23
C PHE A 85 -27.86 -14.46 12.23
N HIS A 86 -28.65 -15.14 13.05
CA HIS A 86 -30.00 -14.69 13.36
C HIS A 86 -29.93 -13.54 14.38
N GLY A 87 -29.83 -12.31 13.88
CA GLY A 87 -29.68 -11.08 14.67
C GLY A 87 -28.39 -10.33 14.36
N SER A 88 -28.13 -9.23 15.08
CA SER A 88 -26.91 -8.43 14.92
C SER A 88 -25.89 -8.86 15.99
N PRO A 89 -24.88 -9.70 15.66
CA PRO A 89 -23.92 -10.14 16.66
C PRO A 89 -23.05 -8.97 17.11
N ALA A 90 -23.02 -8.71 18.41
CA ALA A 90 -22.18 -7.66 19.00
C ALA A 90 -20.67 -7.97 18.87
N PHE A 91 -20.31 -9.25 18.73
CA PHE A 91 -18.92 -9.72 18.61
C PHE A 91 -18.84 -10.97 17.74
N VAL A 92 -17.83 -11.05 16.86
CA VAL A 92 -17.53 -12.23 16.03
C VAL A 92 -16.03 -12.55 16.20
N ALA A 93 -15.72 -13.83 16.47
CA ALA A 93 -14.35 -14.35 16.49
C ALA A 93 -14.15 -15.29 15.29
N ILE A 94 -13.12 -15.03 14.49
CA ILE A 94 -12.80 -15.81 13.29
C ILE A 94 -11.47 -16.52 13.53
N GLN A 95 -11.44 -17.84 13.33
CA GLN A 95 -10.24 -18.65 13.41
C GLN A 95 -9.80 -19.03 11.99
N GLY A 96 -8.59 -18.65 11.60
CA GLY A 96 -8.02 -18.91 10.27
C GLY A 96 -6.60 -19.48 10.34
N LYS A 97 -6.13 -20.06 9.24
CA LYS A 97 -4.74 -20.50 9.05
C LYS A 97 -4.02 -19.54 8.10
N VAL A 98 -2.79 -19.17 8.42
CA VAL A 98 -1.95 -18.34 7.55
C VAL A 98 -1.43 -19.22 6.41
N TYR A 99 -1.83 -18.92 5.17
CA TYR A 99 -1.48 -19.72 3.98
C TYR A 99 -0.27 -19.20 3.19
N HIS A 100 0.23 -18.00 3.50
CA HIS A 100 1.42 -17.42 2.88
C HIS A 100 2.15 -16.55 3.90
N ARG A 101 3.48 -16.69 3.98
CA ARG A 101 4.37 -15.89 4.82
C ARG A 101 5.39 -15.17 3.96
#